data_AF-A0A1W1CPX2-F1
#
_entry.id   AF-A0A1W1CPX2-F1
#
_cell.length_a   1.000
_cell.length_b   1.000
_cell.length_c   1.000
_cell.angle_alpha   90.00
_cell.angle_beta   90.00
_cell.angle_gamma   90.00
#
_symmetry.space_group_name_H-M   'P 1'
#
loop_
_entity.id
_entity.type
_entity.pdbx_description
1 polymer ?
#
loop_
_entity_poly.entity_id
_entity_poly.type
_entity_poly.pdbx_seq_one_letter_code
_entity_poly.pdbx_strand_id
1 'polypeptide(L)' 'MLIANYVHKNRKRSFVAPPIKSVPFAKFYKTVNSRTKGMPRYFLTKQEIKALYSYLHRNDKKKVKNVK' A
#
# COMPACT_ATOMS: atom_id res chain seq x y z
N MET A 1 1.87 -4.06 -8.47
CA MET A 1 2.32 -5.45 -8.22
C MET A 1 1.18 -6.38 -8.60
N LEU A 2 1.44 -7.37 -9.46
CA LEU A 2 0.45 -8.41 -9.76
C LEU A 2 0.28 -9.31 -8.53
N ILE A 3 -0.96 -9.51 -8.08
CA ILE A 3 -1.28 -10.39 -6.94
C ILE A 3 -1.78 -11.73 -7.46
N ALA A 4 -2.73 -11.71 -8.39
CA ALA A 4 -3.33 -12.93 -8.91
C ALA A 4 -3.86 -12.73 -10.33
N ASN A 5 -3.88 -13.82 -11.10
CA ASN A 5 -4.67 -13.95 -12.32
C ASN A 5 -5.77 -14.97 -12.05
N TYR A 6 -6.99 -14.69 -12.52
CA TYR A 6 -8.14 -15.54 -12.27
C TYR A 6 -9.17 -15.44 -13.39
N VAL A 7 -10.03 -16.45 -13.50
CA VAL A 7 -11.16 -16.44 -14.43
C VAL A 7 -12.43 -16.12 -13.64
N HIS A 8 -13.20 -15.15 -14.12
CA HIS A 8 -14.49 -14.83 -13.54
C HIS A 8 -15.49 -14.54 -14.67
N LYS A 9 -16.59 -15.29 -14.71
CA LYS A 9 -17.60 -15.24 -15.78
C LYS A 9 -16.96 -15.44 -17.17
N ASN A 10 -16.17 -16.50 -17.32
CA ASN A 10 -15.43 -16.86 -18.55
C ASN A 10 -14.48 -15.78 -19.11
N ARG A 11 -14.15 -14.75 -18.33
CA ARG A 11 -13.18 -13.71 -18.70
C ARG A 11 -11.94 -13.79 -17.80
N LYS A 12 -10.76 -13.81 -18.42
CA LYS A 12 -9.47 -13.67 -17.72
C LYS A 12 -9.38 -12.28 -17.09
N ARG A 13 -9.03 -12.22 -15.81
CA ARG A 13 -8.85 -10.97 -15.04
C ARG A 13 -7.56 -11.03 -14.26
N SER A 14 -7.01 -9.85 -13.99
CA SER A 14 -5.82 -9.68 -13.16
C SER A 14 -6.15 -8.79 -11.97
N PHE A 15 -5.74 -9.23 -10.78
CA PHE A 15 -5.80 -8.44 -9.57
C PHE A 15 -4.44 -7.80 -9.31
N VAL A 16 -4.38 -6.48 -9.40
CA VAL A 16 -3.14 -5.70 -9.34
C VAL A 16 -3.24 -4.71 -8.19
N ALA A 17 -2.28 -4.74 -7.27
CA ALA A 17 -2.17 -3.74 -6.22
C ALA A 17 -1.31 -2.54 -6.65
N PRO A 18 -1.72 -1.31 -6.27
CA PRO A 18 -0.88 -0.14 -6.43
C PRO A 18 0.34 -0.18 -5.49
N PRO A 19 1.44 0.48 -5.85
CA PRO A 19 2.61 0.59 -4.97
C PRO A 19 2.30 1.43 -3.72
N ILE A 20 2.65 0.91 -2.54
CA ILE A 20 2.43 1.57 -1.23
C ILE A 20 3.66 2.29 -0.67
N LYS A 21 4.85 2.07 -1.25
CA LYS A 21 6.12 2.62 -0.73
C LYS A 21 6.37 4.08 -1.16
N SER A 22 5.60 4.60 -2.11
CA SER A 22 5.84 5.90 -2.74
C SER A 22 4.66 6.86 -2.59
N VAL A 23 3.76 6.58 -1.64
CA VAL A 23 2.56 7.39 -1.42
C VAL A 23 2.76 8.32 -0.21
N PRO A 24 2.33 9.59 -0.27
CA PRO A 24 2.38 10.49 0.88
C PRO A 24 1.53 9.96 2.05
N PHE A 25 1.93 10.25 3.29
CA PHE A 25 1.24 9.78 4.50
C PHE A 25 -0.27 10.08 4.49
N ALA A 26 -0.69 11.26 4.06
CA ALA A 26 -2.11 11.61 3.99
C ALA A 26 -2.91 10.67 3.08
N LYS A 27 -2.34 10.32 1.92
CA LYS A 27 -2.95 9.37 0.98
C LYS A 27 -2.94 7.95 1.56
N PHE A 28 -1.82 7.54 2.16
CA PHE A 28 -1.69 6.25 2.86
C PHE A 28 -2.77 6.09 3.94
N TYR A 29 -2.88 7.08 4.84
CA TYR A 29 -3.85 7.11 5.93
C TYR A 29 -5.28 7.01 5.43
N LYS A 30 -5.62 7.78 4.38
CA LYS A 30 -6.95 7.71 3.76
C LYS A 30 -7.22 6.33 3.19
N THR A 31 -6.27 5.75 2.43
CA THR A 31 -6.46 4.46 1.77
C THR A 31 -6.62 3.30 2.76
N VAL A 32 -5.82 3.26 3.84
CA VAL A 32 -5.90 2.20 4.86
C VAL A 32 -7.21 2.27 5.66
N ASN A 33 -7.73 3.48 5.90
CA ASN A 33 -9.00 3.67 6.62
C ASN A 33 -10.24 3.55 5.72
N SER A 34 -10.07 3.64 4.40
CA SER A 34 -11.15 3.50 3.43
C SER A 34 -11.33 2.07 2.93
N ARG A 35 -12.55 1.69 2.57
CA ARG A 35 -12.80 0.39 1.94
C ARG A 35 -12.31 0.41 0.50
N THR A 36 -11.20 -0.27 0.24
CA THR A 36 -10.62 -0.42 -1.10
C THR A 36 -10.86 -1.84 -1.62
N LYS A 37 -11.16 -1.99 -2.91
CA LYS A 37 -11.46 -3.30 -3.50
C LYS A 37 -10.28 -4.25 -3.36
N GLY A 38 -10.53 -5.39 -2.73
CA GLY A 38 -9.52 -6.43 -2.48
C GLY A 38 -8.58 -6.15 -1.30
N MET A 39 -8.75 -5.03 -0.59
CA MET A 39 -8.05 -4.76 0.67
C MET A 39 -9.05 -4.90 1.83
N PRO A 40 -8.74 -5.68 2.89
CA PRO A 40 -9.61 -5.77 4.05
C PRO A 40 -9.62 -4.45 4.82
N ARG A 41 -10.67 -4.22 5.60
CA ARG A 41 -10.75 -3.07 6.50
C ARG A 41 -9.96 -3.40 7.77
N TYR A 42 -8.91 -2.63 8.03
CA TYR A 42 -8.13 -2.77 9.24
C TYR A 42 -8.66 -1.79 10.30
N PHE A 43 -8.90 -2.27 11.52
CA PHE A 43 -9.34 -1.45 12.66
C PHE A 43 -8.13 -0.89 13.42
N LEU A 44 -7.22 -0.25 12.70
CA LEU A 44 -5.97 0.26 13.25
C LEU A 44 -6.16 1.65 13.85
N THR A 45 -5.45 1.89 14.93
CA THR A 45 -5.29 3.22 15.51
C THR A 45 -4.40 4.11 14.62
N LYS A 46 -4.51 5.43 14.81
CA LYS A 46 -3.65 6.40 14.12
C LYS A 46 -2.16 6.16 14.36
N GLN A 47 -1.78 5.70 15.56
CA GLN A 47 -0.39 5.42 15.92
C GLN A 47 0.15 4.20 15.19
N GLU A 48 -0.64 3.12 15.09
CA GLU A 48 -0.26 1.92 14.34
C GLU A 48 -0.11 2.22 12.84
N ILE A 49 -1.02 3.01 12.26
CA ILE A 49 -0.91 3.43 10.86
C ILE A 49 0.38 4.25 10.63
N LYS A 50 0.76 5.10 11.59
CA LYS A 50 2.02 5.86 11.54
C LYS A 50 3.24 4.94 11.66
N ALA A 51 3.19 3.92 12.53
CA ALA A 51 4.25 2.94 12.68
C ALA A 51 4.48 2.15 11.37
N LEU A 52 3.39 1.65 10.75
CA LEU A 52 3.45 0.98 9.46
C LEU A 52 4.04 1.87 8.36
N TYR A 53 3.58 3.12 8.26
CA TYR A 53 4.12 4.07 7.30
C TYR A 53 5.62 4.29 7.50
N SER A 54 6.03 4.49 8.76
CA SER A 54 7.44 4.70 9.12
C SER A 54 8.31 3.49 8.80
N TYR A 55 7.78 2.28 9.00
CA TYR A 55 8.44 1.04 8.64
C TYR A 55 8.65 0.94 7.12
N LEU A 56 7.62 1.23 6.33
CA LEU A 56 7.70 1.19 4.86
C LEU A 56 8.72 2.18 4.28
N HIS A 57 8.89 3.35 4.92
CA HIS A 57 9.73 4.44 4.44
C HIS A 57 11.09 4.53 5.17
N ARG A 58 11.43 3.53 6.01
CA ARG A 58 12.65 3.53 6.84
C ARG A 58 13.94 3.70 6.02
N ASN A 59 13.95 3.16 4.80
CA ASN A 59 15.11 3.16 3.92
C ASN A 59 15.12 4.33 2.91
N ASP A 60 14.07 5.14 2.84
CA ASP A 60 14.04 6.26 1.90
C ASP A 60 15.08 7.31 2.26
N LYS A 61 15.34 7.50 3.56
CA LYS A 61 16.43 8.35 4.06
C LYS A 61 17.83 7.83 3.66
N LYS A 62 17.98 6.53 3.43
CA LYS A 62 19.25 5.94 2.96
C LYS A 62 19.43 6.12 1.45
N LYS A 63 18.35 6.07 0.68
CA LYS A 63 18.39 6.31 -0.78
C LYS A 63 18.83 7.72 -1.14
N VAL A 64 18.42 8.74 -0.38
CA VAL A 64 18.83 10.15 -0.62
C VAL A 64 20.33 10.36 -0.39
N LYS A 65 20.99 9.53 0.43
CA LYS A 65 22.43 9.66 0.74
C LYS A 65 23.36 9.03 -0.30
N ASN A 66 22.87 8.09 -1.11
CA ASN A 66 23.66 7.43 -2.18
C ASN A 66 23.55 8.13 -3.54
N VAL A 67 22.93 9.32 -3.60
CA VAL A 67 22.80 10.14 -4.82
C VAL A 67 23.56 11.47 -4.63
N LYS A 68 24.56 11.50 -3.75
CA LYS A 68 25.51 12.61 -3.61
C LYS A 68 26.92 12.10 -3.81
#